data_AF-X1KUI7-F1
#
_entry.id   AF-X1KUI7-F1
#
_cell.length_a   1.000
_cell.length_b   1.000
_cell.length_c   1.000
_cell.angle_alpha   90.00
_cell.angle_beta   90.00
_cell.angle_gamma   90.00
#
_symmetry.space_group_name_H-M   'P 1'
#
loop_
_entity.id
_entity.type
_entity.pdbx_description
1 polymer ?
#
loop_
_entity_poly.entity_id
_entity_poly.type
_entity_poly.pdbx_seq_one_letter_code
_entity_poly.pdbx_strand_id
1 'polypeptide(L)'
;MDCRHAGLGGAIDDATGKVPYALFRDEEDAQGYVLLVRQIVAEHGIPEALYHDGHGIFERSKRELETIEEQLEGKRNPTQFGRIME
;
A
#
# COMPACT_ATOMS: atom_id res chain seq x y z
N MET A 1 -26.28 -19.11 2.08
CA MET A 1 -24.92 -18.99 2.63
C MET A 1 -24.14 -18.17 1.64
N ASP A 2 -23.82 -16.94 2.01
CA ASP A 2 -23.12 -15.99 1.14
C ASP A 2 -21.64 -16.35 1.16
N CYS A 3 -21.11 -16.84 0.04
CA CYS A 3 -19.70 -17.22 -0.07
C CYS A 3 -18.90 -15.93 -0.28
N ARG A 4 -18.54 -15.25 0.81
CA ARG A 4 -17.62 -14.11 0.76
C ARG A 4 -16.24 -14.64 0.34
N HIS A 5 -15.79 -14.24 -0.84
CA HIS A 5 -14.43 -14.52 -1.28
C HIS A 5 -13.52 -13.51 -0.59
N ALA A 6 -12.60 -13.99 0.24
CA ALA A 6 -11.56 -13.15 0.83
C ALA A 6 -10.34 -13.11 -0.11
N GLY A 7 -9.80 -11.92 -0.33
CA GLY A 7 -8.50 -11.70 -0.96
C GLY A 7 -7.36 -11.92 0.04
N LEU A 8 -6.22 -12.40 -0.46
CA LEU A 8 -4.98 -12.53 0.30
C LEU A 8 -4.02 -11.40 -0.10
N GLY A 9 -3.65 -10.56 0.86
CA GLY A 9 -2.55 -9.60 0.71
C GLY A 9 -1.31 -10.10 1.44
N GLY A 10 -0.12 -9.95 0.85
CA GLY A 10 1.13 -10.41 1.44
C GLY A 10 2.34 -9.64 0.92
N ALA A 11 3.42 -9.62 1.71
CA ALA A 11 4.73 -9.16 1.25
C ALA A 11 5.68 -10.35 1.10
N ILE A 12 6.66 -10.18 0.23
CA ILE A 12 7.76 -11.12 0.05
C ILE A 12 9.04 -10.28 0.17
N ASP A 13 9.95 -10.74 1.04
CA ASP A 13 11.30 -10.21 1.13
C ASP A 13 12.08 -10.63 -0.12
N ASP A 14 12.59 -9.66 -0.89
CA ASP A 14 13.19 -9.90 -2.21
C ASP A 14 14.55 -10.60 -2.12
N ALA A 15 15.31 -10.35 -1.05
CA ALA A 15 16.63 -10.91 -0.81
C ALA A 15 16.57 -12.40 -0.40
N THR A 16 15.53 -12.81 0.34
CA THR A 16 15.44 -14.14 0.94
C THR A 16 14.26 -14.98 0.46
N GLY A 17 13.28 -14.37 -0.21
CA GLY A 17 12.04 -15.01 -0.63
C GLY A 17 11.08 -15.36 0.53
N LYS A 18 11.37 -14.91 1.75
CA LYS A 18 10.48 -15.15 2.90
C LYS A 18 9.23 -14.29 2.80
N VAL A 19 8.12 -14.81 3.35
CA VAL A 19 6.86 -14.05 3.49
C VAL A 19 6.83 -13.52 4.93
N PRO A 20 7.27 -12.27 5.19
CA PRO A 20 7.29 -11.74 6.56
C PRO A 20 5.90 -11.54 7.15
N TYR A 21 4.87 -11.31 6.32
CA TYR A 21 3.49 -11.22 6.76
C TYR A 21 2.50 -11.39 5.59
N ALA A 22 1.32 -11.96 5.88
CA ALA A 22 0.18 -12.01 4.97
C ALA A 22 -1.14 -12.02 5.76
N LEU A 23 -2.21 -11.51 5.17
CA LEU A 23 -3.54 -11.46 5.78
C LEU A 23 -4.67 -11.62 4.76
N PHE A 24 -5.77 -12.24 5.20
CA PHE A 24 -7.01 -12.31 4.44
C PHE A 24 -7.89 -11.10 4.74
N ARG A 25 -8.51 -10.52 3.70
CA ARG A 25 -9.48 -9.44 3.80
C ARG A 25 -10.59 -9.60 2.77
N ASP A 26 -11.78 -9.08 3.07
CA ASP A 26 -12.90 -9.05 2.12
C ASP A 26 -12.61 -8.11 0.93
N GLU A 27 -11.83 -7.04 1.15
CA GLU A 27 -11.48 -6.04 0.14
C GLU A 27 -9.97 -5.72 0.17
N GLU A 28 -9.41 -5.45 -1.01
CA GLU A 28 -8.07 -4.90 -1.17
C GLU A 28 -8.13 -3.37 -1.00
N ASP A 29 -7.64 -2.87 0.12
CA ASP A 29 -7.73 -1.46 0.49
C ASP A 29 -6.45 -0.92 1.13
N ALA A 30 -6.37 0.40 1.26
CA ALA A 30 -5.22 1.07 1.89
C ALA A 30 -5.03 0.64 3.34
N GLN A 31 -6.11 0.34 4.08
CA GLN A 31 -6.01 -0.12 5.47
C GLN A 31 -5.28 -1.47 5.55
N GLY A 32 -5.59 -2.40 4.65
CA GLY A 32 -4.96 -3.71 4.56
C GLY A 32 -3.46 -3.59 4.36
N TYR A 33 -3.02 -2.72 3.45
CA TYR A 33 -1.60 -2.47 3.22
C TYR A 33 -0.91 -1.76 4.39
N VAL A 34 -1.57 -0.81 5.06
CA VAL A 34 -1.02 -0.18 6.28
C VAL A 34 -0.86 -1.21 7.40
N LEU A 35 -1.84 -2.09 7.60
CA LEU A 35 -1.75 -3.16 8.59
C LEU A 35 -0.62 -4.13 8.27
N LEU A 36 -0.46 -4.49 6.99
CA LEU A 36 0.60 -5.36 6.52
C LEU A 36 1.99 -4.76 6.81
N VAL A 37 2.24 -3.51 6.42
CA VAL A 37 3.52 -2.83 6.70
C VAL A 37 3.75 -2.70 8.19
N ARG A 38 2.72 -2.30 8.96
CA ARG A 38 2.81 -2.18 10.42
C ARG A 38 3.23 -3.48 11.10
N GLN A 39 2.73 -4.63 10.64
CA GLN A 39 3.10 -5.93 11.22
C GLN A 39 4.54 -6.32 10.86
N ILE A 40 4.94 -6.10 9.61
CA ILE A 40 6.33 -6.34 9.20
C ILE A 40 7.29 -5.50 10.05
N VAL A 41 6.99 -4.21 10.24
CA VAL A 41 7.80 -3.32 11.08
C VAL A 41 7.86 -3.79 12.54
N ALA A 42 6.73 -4.23 13.10
CA ALA A 42 6.66 -4.67 14.49
C ALA A 42 7.45 -5.97 14.74
N GLU A 43 7.45 -6.90 13.78
CA GLU A 43 8.03 -8.24 13.97
C GLU A 43 9.46 -8.38 13.40
N HIS A 44 9.78 -7.64 12.34
CA HIS A 44 11.01 -7.81 11.55
C HIS A 44 11.83 -6.51 11.42
N GLY A 45 11.30 -5.36 11.85
CA GLY A 45 11.93 -4.06 11.68
C GLY A 45 11.56 -3.38 10.37
N ILE A 46 12.09 -2.17 10.16
CA ILE A 46 11.76 -1.33 8.99
C ILE A 46 12.43 -1.91 7.73
N PRO A 47 11.67 -2.25 6.67
CA PRO A 47 12.24 -2.64 5.38
C PRO A 47 13.06 -1.49 4.79
N GLU A 48 14.19 -1.82 4.15
CA GLU A 48 15.03 -0.81 3.48
C GLU A 48 14.29 -0.16 2.29
N ALA A 49 13.53 -0.97 1.54
CA ALA A 49 12.72 -0.52 0.42
C ALA A 49 11.39 -1.28 0.40
N LEU A 50 10.35 -0.61 -0.09
CA LEU A 50 9.05 -1.22 -0.35
C LEU A 50 8.75 -1.13 -1.84
N TYR A 51 8.44 -2.28 -2.45
CA TYR A 51 8.01 -2.38 -3.84
C TYR A 51 6.53 -2.70 -3.88
N HIS A 52 5.80 -2.01 -4.75
CA HIS A 52 4.39 -2.26 -5.01
C HIS A 52 4.13 -2.18 -6.52
N ASP A 53 3.00 -2.69 -6.97
CA ASP A 53 2.58 -2.54 -8.36
C ASP A 53 2.04 -1.13 -8.64
N GLY A 54 1.61 -0.85 -9.86
CA GLY A 54 1.06 0.45 -10.23
C GLY A 54 -0.36 0.73 -9.69
N HIS A 55 -0.82 0.04 -8.65
CA HIS A 55 -2.19 0.17 -8.15
C HIS A 55 -2.43 1.52 -7.46
N GLY A 56 -3.64 2.06 -7.65
CA GLY A 56 -4.03 3.41 -7.22
C GLY A 56 -4.04 3.65 -5.70
N ILE A 57 -3.88 2.59 -4.91
CA ILE A 57 -3.72 2.68 -3.44
C ILE A 57 -2.38 3.34 -3.10
N PHE A 58 -1.32 3.01 -3.85
CA PHE A 58 0.03 3.43 -3.54
C PHE A 58 0.42 4.74 -4.24
N GLU A 59 0.04 4.87 -5.52
CA GLU A 59 0.35 6.06 -6.33
C GLU A 59 -0.89 6.52 -7.08
N ARG A 60 -1.10 7.84 -7.17
CA ARG A 60 -2.20 8.40 -7.98
C ARG A 60 -1.91 8.21 -9.46
N SER A 61 -2.96 7.86 -10.21
CA SER A 61 -2.85 7.71 -11.66
C SER A 61 -2.37 9.01 -12.32
N LYS A 62 -1.38 8.90 -13.22
CA LYS A 62 -0.91 10.04 -14.03
C LYS A 62 -1.99 10.67 -14.90
N ARG A 63 -3.09 9.94 -15.16
CA ARG A 63 -4.25 10.45 -15.93
C ARG A 63 -5.22 11.26 -15.09
N GLU A 64 -5.16 11.13 -13.77
CA GLU A 64 -5.98 11.94 -12.88
C GLU A 64 -5.50 13.39 -12.97
N LEU A 65 -6.43 14.34 -13.03
CA LEU A 65 -6.11 15.76 -13.10
C LEU A 65 -5.70 16.29 -11.73
N GLU A 66 -4.82 17.28 -11.73
CA GLU A 66 -4.44 18.03 -10.54
C GLU A 66 -5.58 18.97 -10.14
N THR A 67 -5.84 19.06 -8.85
CA THR A 67 -6.69 20.11 -8.27
C THR A 67 -6.07 21.50 -8.46
N ILE A 68 -6.85 22.57 -8.30
CA ILE A 68 -6.33 23.95 -8.44
C ILE A 68 -5.22 24.18 -7.40
N GLU A 69 -5.41 23.68 -6.19
CA GLU A 69 -4.45 23.76 -5.09
C GLU A 69 -3.13 23.08 -5.47
N GLU A 70 -3.17 21.87 -6.03
CA GLU A 70 -1.98 21.14 -6.48
C GLU A 70 -1.25 21.85 -7.63
N GLN A 71 -1.99 22.44 -8.58
CA GLN A 71 -1.41 23.23 -9.66
C GLN A 71 -0.70 24.48 -9.12
N LEU A 72 -1.28 25.15 -8.12
CA LEU A 72 -0.68 26.32 -7.48
C LEU A 72 0.56 25.96 -6.65
N GLU A 73 0.56 24.80 -6.00
CA GLU A 73 1.72 24.31 -5.23
C GLU A 73 2.81 23.67 -6.11
N GLY A 74 2.49 23.33 -7.37
CA GLY A 74 3.40 22.65 -8.28
C GLY A 74 3.74 21.20 -7.87
N LYS A 75 2.91 20.60 -7.00
CA LYS A 75 3.07 19.22 -6.53
C LYS A 75 1.71 18.55 -6.34
N ARG A 76 1.66 17.24 -6.59
CA ARG A 76 0.47 16.43 -6.34
C ARG A 76 0.46 15.92 -4.91
N ASN A 77 -0.71 15.88 -4.31
CA ASN A 77 -0.89 15.24 -3.02
C ASN A 77 -0.77 13.72 -3.17
N PRO A 78 -0.05 13.04 -2.26
CA PRO A 78 0.00 11.59 -2.21
C PRO A 78 -1.37 10.96 -1.87
N THR A 79 -1.50 9.66 -2.14
CA THR A 79 -2.61 8.84 -1.66
C THR A 79 -2.61 8.78 -0.13
N GLN A 80 -3.67 8.25 0.49
CA GLN A 80 -3.66 8.06 1.95
C GLN A 80 -2.51 7.16 2.42
N PHE A 81 -2.21 6.10 1.66
CA PHE A 81 -1.07 5.25 1.95
C PHE A 81 0.24 6.02 1.76
N GLY A 82 0.39 6.76 0.65
CA GLY A 82 1.58 7.56 0.37
C GLY A 82 1.91 8.56 1.49
N ARG A 83 0.91 9.23 2.09
CA ARG A 83 1.11 10.14 3.24
C ARG A 83 1.71 9.49 4.47
N ILE A 84 1.48 8.19 4.66
CA ILE A 84 2.02 7.43 5.79
C ILE A 84 3.49 7.06 5.53
N MET A 85 3.88 6.97 4.26
CA MET A 85 5.21 6.54 3.82
C MET A 85 6.19 7.71 3.58
N GLU A 86 5.69 8.96 3.53
CA GLU A 86 6.48 10.19 3.53
C GLU A 86 7.08 10.52 4.90
#